data_AF-A0A2D3W3N0-F1
#
_entry.id   AF-A0A2D3W3N0-F1
#
_cell.length_a   1.000
_cell.length_b   1.000
_cell.length_c   1.000
_cell.angle_alpha   90.00
_cell.angle_beta   90.00
_cell.angle_gamma   90.00
#
_symmetry.space_group_name_H-M   'P 1'
#
loop_
_entity.id
_entity.type
_entity.pdbx_description
1 polymer ?
#
loop_
_entity_poly.entity_id
_entity_poly.type
_entity_poly.pdbx_seq_one_letter_code
_entity_poly.pdbx_strand_id
1 'polypeptide(L)'
;MSTLVISGHTLKHFDLRAKETMDLYLAKLKIDLSDYTFAGNFIWLSTASGFYTIINETFCLFILSSGELSMLLPPLGDKDKTYDAMLECFEIMNK
;
A
#
# COMPACT_ATOMS: atom_id res chain seq x y z
N MET A 1 -11.69 0.20 -14.30
CA MET A 1 -10.66 0.04 -13.25
C MET A 1 -9.89 1.34 -13.19
N SER A 2 -9.83 2.00 -12.04
CA SER A 2 -8.96 3.16 -11.86
C SER A 2 -7.55 2.65 -11.55
N THR A 3 -6.57 3.07 -12.35
CA THR A 3 -5.15 2.89 -12.08
C THR A 3 -4.52 4.26 -12.09
N LEU A 4 -3.68 4.54 -11.11
CA LEU A 4 -2.93 5.78 -11.02
C LEU A 4 -1.50 5.49 -11.49
N VAL A 5 -0.96 6.30 -12.39
CA VAL A 5 0.41 6.13 -12.88
C VAL A 5 1.23 7.33 -12.43
N ILE A 6 2.24 7.10 -11.59
CA ILE A 6 3.12 8.13 -11.02
C ILE A 6 4.55 7.65 -11.13
N SER A 7 5.45 8.47 -11.68
CA SER A 7 6.89 8.15 -11.81
C SER A 7 7.19 6.80 -12.47
N GLY A 8 6.34 6.33 -13.39
CA GLY A 8 6.48 5.00 -14.01
C GLY A 8 5.95 3.83 -13.18
N HIS A 9 5.45 4.07 -11.97
CA HIS A 9 4.77 3.07 -11.14
C HIS A 9 3.27 3.05 -11.43
N THR A 10 2.74 1.86 -11.65
CA THR A 10 1.29 1.65 -11.77
C THR A 10 0.72 1.29 -10.41
N LEU A 11 0.00 2.24 -9.81
CA LEU A 11 -0.73 2.07 -8.56
C LEU A 11 -2.13 1.52 -8.87
N LYS A 12 -2.40 0.31 -8.40
CA LYS A 12 -3.67 -0.39 -8.57
C LYS A 12 -4.65 0.09 -7.49
N HIS A 13 -5.92 0.29 -7.86
CA HIS A 13 -6.95 0.58 -6.87
C HIS A 13 -7.04 -0.51 -5.80
N PHE A 14 -7.14 -0.12 -4.54
CA PHE A 14 -7.28 -1.02 -3.40
C PHE A 14 -8.75 -1.44 -3.26
N ASP A 15 -9.08 -2.62 -3.77
CA ASP A 15 -10.41 -3.22 -3.63
C ASP A 15 -10.31 -4.70 -3.21
N LEU A 16 -11.42 -5.45 -3.29
CA LEU A 16 -11.49 -6.86 -2.90
C LEU A 16 -10.42 -7.74 -3.56
N ARG A 17 -9.92 -7.36 -4.73
CA ARG A 17 -8.87 -8.11 -5.44
C ARG A 17 -7.50 -7.94 -4.81
N ALA A 18 -7.29 -6.88 -4.03
CA ALA A 18 -6.05 -6.66 -3.29
C ALA A 18 -5.91 -7.60 -2.09
N LYS A 19 -7.01 -8.21 -1.61
CA LYS A 19 -7.04 -9.05 -0.40
C LYS A 19 -5.97 -10.13 -0.42
N GLU A 20 -5.97 -10.98 -1.45
CA GLU A 20 -5.03 -12.10 -1.54
C GLU A 20 -3.59 -11.61 -1.55
N THR A 21 -3.31 -10.53 -2.29
CA THR A 21 -1.97 -9.95 -2.34
C THR A 21 -1.56 -9.38 -0.98
N MET A 22 -2.40 -8.58 -0.33
CA MET A 22 -2.08 -8.00 0.97
C MET A 22 -1.88 -9.08 2.05
N ASP A 23 -2.74 -10.09 2.08
CA ASP A 23 -2.66 -11.20 3.04
C ASP A 23 -1.34 -11.99 2.88
N LEU A 24 -0.84 -12.17 1.65
CA LEU A 24 0.47 -12.80 1.40
C LEU A 24 1.63 -12.02 2.05
N TYR A 25 1.61 -10.68 1.99
CA TYR A 25 2.65 -9.86 2.62
C TYR A 25 2.46 -9.71 4.12
N LEU A 26 1.22 -9.60 4.60
CA LEU A 26 0.90 -9.60 6.03
C LEU A 26 1.34 -10.90 6.70
N ALA A 27 1.21 -12.06 6.04
CA ALA A 27 1.65 -13.35 6.60
C ALA A 27 3.16 -13.41 6.89
N LYS A 28 3.97 -12.58 6.22
CA LYS A 28 5.42 -12.43 6.51
C LYS A 28 5.65 -11.64 7.81
N LEU A 29 4.73 -10.75 8.15
CA LEU A 29 4.77 -9.92 9.34
C LEU A 29 4.13 -10.67 10.51
N LYS A 30 4.95 -11.11 11.48
CA LYS A 30 4.44 -11.69 12.74
C LYS A 30 3.86 -10.60 13.65
N ILE A 31 2.83 -9.89 13.18
CA ILE A 31 2.21 -8.73 13.82
C ILE A 31 0.72 -9.04 14.05
N ASP A 32 0.25 -8.80 15.27
CA ASP A 32 -1.15 -8.95 15.66
C ASP A 32 -1.70 -7.58 16.09
N LEU A 33 -1.97 -6.73 15.11
CA LEU A 33 -2.51 -5.37 15.29
C LEU A 33 -3.67 -5.17 14.31
N SER A 34 -4.72 -4.48 14.75
CA SER A 34 -5.95 -4.25 13.96
C SER A 34 -5.68 -3.62 12.60
N ASP A 35 -4.74 -2.68 12.54
CA ASP A 35 -4.42 -1.90 11.35
C ASP A 35 -3.70 -2.75 10.29
N TYR A 36 -3.14 -3.90 10.70
CA TYR A 36 -2.44 -4.85 9.83
C TYR A 36 -3.39 -5.95 9.35
N THR A 37 -4.56 -5.52 8.87
CA THR A 37 -5.58 -6.41 8.30
C THR A 37 -6.15 -5.82 7.01
N PHE A 38 -6.45 -6.68 6.04
CA PHE A 38 -7.15 -6.24 4.83
C PHE A 38 -8.50 -5.59 5.17
N ALA A 39 -9.27 -6.21 6.06
CA ALA A 39 -10.61 -5.74 6.43
C ALA A 39 -10.58 -4.32 7.03
N GLY A 40 -9.64 -4.06 7.95
CA GLY A 40 -9.49 -2.73 8.56
C GLY A 40 -9.21 -1.65 7.52
N ASN A 41 -8.23 -1.88 6.65
CA ASN A 41 -7.87 -0.93 5.59
C ASN A 41 -8.99 -0.77 4.56
N PHE A 42 -9.66 -1.85 4.16
CA PHE A 42 -10.74 -1.81 3.17
C PHE A 42 -11.95 -1.00 3.67
N ILE A 43 -12.33 -1.18 4.94
CA ILE A 43 -13.43 -0.41 5.53
C ILE A 43 -13.04 1.05 5.69
N TRP A 44 -11.83 1.34 6.18
CA TRP A 44 -11.37 2.70 6.41
C TRP A 44 -11.25 3.50 5.10
N LEU A 45 -10.82 2.85 4.02
CA LEU A 45 -10.76 3.42 2.68
C LEU A 45 -12.12 3.56 1.99
N SER A 46 -13.25 3.23 2.63
CA SER A 46 -14.58 3.45 2.04
C SER A 46 -14.92 4.93 1.80
N THR A 47 -14.21 5.84 2.48
CA THR A 47 -14.40 7.30 2.38
C THR A 47 -13.28 7.99 1.57
N ALA A 48 -12.30 7.25 1.07
CA ALA A 48 -11.15 7.79 0.33
C ALA A 48 -10.74 6.89 -0.85
N SER A 49 -9.81 7.32 -1.69
CA SER A 49 -9.30 6.49 -2.78
C SER A 49 -8.02 5.78 -2.35
N GLY A 50 -8.11 4.47 -2.11
CA GLY A 50 -6.97 3.63 -1.79
C GLY A 50 -6.27 3.09 -3.02
N PHE A 51 -4.95 3.03 -2.99
CA PHE A 51 -4.13 2.44 -4.04
C PHE A 51 -2.98 1.62 -3.48
N TYR A 52 -2.52 0.62 -4.21
CA TYR A 52 -1.35 -0.16 -3.83
C TYR A 52 -0.45 -0.48 -5.03
N THR A 53 0.81 -0.72 -4.74
CA THR A 53 1.78 -1.30 -5.68
C THR A 53 2.73 -2.23 -4.94
N ILE A 54 3.46 -3.06 -5.68
CA ILE A 54 4.53 -3.89 -5.13
C ILE A 54 5.86 -3.23 -5.49
N ILE A 55 6.65 -2.91 -4.48
CA ILE A 55 7.96 -2.28 -4.62
C ILE A 55 8.96 -3.09 -3.80
N ASN A 56 10.09 -3.47 -4.39
CA ASN A 56 11.15 -4.24 -3.74
C ASN A 56 10.61 -5.45 -2.94
N GLU A 57 9.67 -6.22 -3.51
CA GLU A 57 9.03 -7.35 -2.84
C GLU A 57 8.31 -6.99 -1.52
N THR A 58 7.73 -5.79 -1.46
CA THR A 58 6.88 -5.33 -0.36
C THR A 58 5.58 -4.76 -0.90
N PHE A 59 4.50 -4.87 -0.12
CA PHE A 59 3.22 -4.27 -0.41
C PHE A 59 3.18 -2.83 0.12
N CYS A 60 3.02 -1.87 -0.78
CA CYS A 60 2.97 -0.45 -0.44
C CYS A 60 1.53 0.07 -0.60
N LEU A 61 0.93 0.53 0.50
CA LEU A 61 -0.45 1.01 0.55
C LEU A 61 -0.48 2.54 0.64
N PHE A 62 -1.21 3.16 -0.27
CA PHE A 62 -1.39 4.60 -0.39
C PHE A 62 -2.85 4.99 -0.29
N ILE A 63 -3.08 6.21 0.18
CA ILE A 63 -4.36 6.90 0.17
C ILE A 63 -4.19 8.22 -0.59
N LEU A 64 -5.09 8.47 -1.53
CA LEU A 64 -5.23 9.75 -2.21
C LEU A 64 -6.37 10.52 -1.54
N SER A 65 -6.03 11.61 -0.86
CA SER A 65 -6.98 12.48 -0.17
C SER A 65 -6.63 13.94 -0.45
N SER A 66 -7.63 14.77 -0.77
CA SER A 66 -7.44 16.20 -1.07
C SER A 66 -6.40 16.52 -2.15
N GLY A 67 -6.15 15.60 -3.08
CA GLY A 67 -5.14 15.75 -4.14
C GLY A 67 -3.72 15.34 -3.75
N GLU A 68 -3.50 14.91 -2.49
CA GLU A 68 -2.21 14.47 -1.99
C GLU A 68 -2.19 12.95 -1.80
N LEU A 69 -1.11 12.33 -2.28
CA LEU A 69 -0.86 10.91 -2.08
C LEU A 69 -0.03 10.73 -0.80
N SER A 70 -0.55 9.95 0.13
CA SER A 70 0.15 9.61 1.37
C SER A 70 0.19 8.10 1.58
N MET A 71 1.18 7.63 2.33
CA MET A 71 1.36 6.22 2.64
C MET A 71 0.64 5.90 3.94
N LEU A 72 -0.27 4.92 3.91
CA LEU A 72 -1.14 4.60 5.05
C LEU A 72 -0.46 3.65 6.05
N LEU A 73 0.39 2.76 5.54
CA LEU A 73 1.15 1.79 6.31
C LEU A 73 2.60 1.78 5.82
N PRO A 74 3.59 1.47 6.68
CA PRO A 74 4.92 1.16 6.18
C PRO A 74 4.85 0.00 5.17
N PRO A 75 5.79 -0.11 4.21
CA PRO A 75 5.81 -1.21 3.27
C PRO A 75 5.77 -2.56 3.98
N LEU A 76 4.88 -3.45 3.54
CA LEU A 76 4.64 -4.74 4.19
C LEU A 76 5.48 -5.83 3.49
N GLY A 77 6.42 -6.44 4.20
CA GLY A 77 7.27 -7.48 3.65
C GLY A 77 8.47 -7.77 4.54
N ASP A 78 9.52 -8.34 3.94
CA ASP A 78 10.73 -8.70 4.67
C ASP A 78 11.52 -7.44 5.12
N LYS A 79 12.02 -7.45 6.36
CA LYS A 79 12.59 -6.25 7.01
C LYS A 79 13.77 -5.62 6.27
N ASP A 80 14.55 -6.43 5.57
CA ASP A 80 15.69 -6.00 4.76
C ASP A 80 15.26 -5.30 3.46
N LYS A 81 13.99 -5.43 3.07
CA LYS A 81 13.43 -4.83 1.85
C LYS A 81 12.63 -3.55 2.10
N THR A 82 12.05 -3.42 3.29
CA THR A 82 11.13 -2.31 3.60
C THR A 82 11.78 -0.94 3.59
N TYR A 83 13.07 -0.84 3.93
CA TYR A 83 13.80 0.44 3.93
C TYR A 83 13.91 1.03 2.52
N ASP A 84 14.42 0.26 1.56
CA ASP A 84 14.56 0.73 0.18
C ASP A 84 13.19 0.99 -0.47
N ALA A 85 12.20 0.14 -0.17
CA ALA A 85 10.82 0.35 -0.63
C ALA A 85 10.24 1.66 -0.11
N MET A 86 10.54 2.02 1.15
CA MET A 86 10.05 3.26 1.76
C MET A 86 10.63 4.49 1.07
N LEU A 87 11.92 4.47 0.69
CA LEU A 87 12.54 5.56 -0.07
C LEU A 87 11.86 5.75 -1.43
N GLU A 88 11.58 4.66 -2.14
CA GLU A 88 10.88 4.71 -3.42
C GLU A 88 9.42 5.19 -3.26
N CYS A 89 8.73 4.78 -2.18
CA CYS A 89 7.41 5.32 -1.84
C CYS A 89 7.44 6.84 -1.62
N PHE A 90 8.48 7.38 -0.98
CA PHE A 90 8.65 8.82 -0.80
C PHE A 90 8.81 9.54 -2.14
N GLU A 91 9.57 8.98 -3.08
CA GLU A 91 9.69 9.53 -4.44
C GLU A 91 8.37 9.52 -5.22
N ILE A 92 7.51 8.53 -5.00
CA ILE A 92 6.16 8.47 -5.59
C ILE A 92 5.25 9.54 -4.99
N MET A 93 5.30 9.77 -3.68
CA MET A 93 4.44 10.75 -3.00
C MET A 93 4.83 12.21 -3.27
N ASN A 94 6.10 12.48 -3.57
CA ASN A 94 6.61 13.83 -3.85
C ASN A 94 6.37 14.33 -5.28
N LYS A 95 5.35 13.81 -5.99
CA LYS A 95 5.01 14.20 -7.37
C LYS A 95 3.66 14.88 -7.44
#